data_AF-A0A430KYP6-F1
#
_entry.id   AF-A0A430KYP6-F1
#
_cell.length_a   1.000
_cell.length_b   1.000
_cell.length_c   1.000
_cell.angle_alpha   90.00
_cell.angle_beta   90.00
_cell.angle_gamma   90.00
#
_symmetry.space_group_name_H-M   'P 1'
#
loop_
_entity.id
_entity.type
_entity.pdbx_description
1 polymer ?
#
loop_
_entity_poly.entity_id
_entity_poly.type
_entity_poly.pdbx_seq_one_letter_code
_entity_poly.pdbx_strand_id
1 'polypeptide(L)'
;MADILAYLELLRKSNIGVHITTVIPRHELDSVAEGLDRVKTWIVPVHDELGWAFAAVYPDGIHKYNMSDPRLETGRSACPRSQSWDAEDAGVIMLLDIRLIANGFAHVADEVLNDKLPHFRNRLLVELICGQLDPDEPTVAAAAKHVTSLLGSEQQVDSEYFLAALGDRLEQSYE
;
A
#
# COMPACT_ATOMS: atom_id res chain seq x y z
N MET A 1 1.19 -7.59 -3.05
CA MET A 1 2.27 -7.53 -2.04
C MET A 1 3.37 -6.54 -2.43
N ALA A 2 3.92 -6.63 -3.66
CA ALA A 2 4.97 -5.72 -4.13
C ALA A 2 4.59 -4.23 -4.04
N ASP A 3 3.35 -3.88 -4.41
CA ASP A 3 2.86 -2.49 -4.40
C ASP A 3 2.83 -1.88 -2.99
N ILE A 4 2.46 -2.67 -1.98
CA ILE A 4 2.44 -2.22 -0.59
C ILE A 4 3.86 -1.90 -0.11
N LEU A 5 4.82 -2.78 -0.43
CA LEU A 5 6.21 -2.58 -0.09
C LEU A 5 6.79 -1.35 -0.82
N ALA A 6 6.50 -1.21 -2.11
CA ALA A 6 6.92 -0.06 -2.90
C ALA A 6 6.38 1.26 -2.33
N TYR A 7 5.11 1.26 -1.90
CA TYR A 7 4.51 2.45 -1.32
C TYR A 7 5.09 2.79 0.07
N LEU A 8 5.39 1.78 0.90
CA LEU A 8 6.12 2.00 2.16
C LEU A 8 7.50 2.60 1.91
N GLU A 9 8.19 2.23 0.82
CA GLU A 9 9.46 2.87 0.44
C GLU A 9 9.26 4.34 0.06
N LEU A 10 8.19 4.68 -0.66
CA LEU A 10 7.87 6.09 -0.94
C LEU A 10 7.62 6.88 0.34
N LEU A 11 6.84 6.32 1.27
CA LEU A 11 6.59 6.91 2.59
C LEU A 11 7.89 7.05 3.41
N ARG A 12 8.80 6.07 3.38
CA ARG A 12 10.11 6.17 4.07
C ARG A 12 10.99 7.29 3.52
N LYS A 13 10.97 7.48 2.19
CA LYS A 13 11.76 8.51 1.50
C LYS A 13 11.17 9.89 1.63
N SER A 14 9.87 9.99 1.89
CA SER A 14 9.23 11.26 2.14
C SER A 14 9.75 11.87 3.45
N ASN A 15 10.08 13.16 3.43
CA ASN A 15 10.62 13.90 4.58
C ASN A 15 9.55 14.19 5.64
N ILE A 16 8.76 13.18 5.97
CA ILE A 16 7.70 13.24 6.94
C ILE A 16 8.32 13.03 8.32
N GLY A 17 7.82 13.74 9.35
CA GLY A 17 8.40 13.77 10.70
C GLY A 17 8.33 12.46 11.50
N VAL A 18 8.07 11.32 10.84
CA VAL A 18 8.01 9.98 11.44
C VAL A 18 8.99 9.04 10.73
N HIS A 19 9.55 8.10 11.48
CA HIS A 19 10.41 7.06 10.92
C HIS A 19 9.61 5.79 10.67
N ILE A 20 9.71 5.20 9.48
CA ILE A 20 8.99 3.96 9.14
C ILE A 20 10.00 2.82 8.99
N THR A 21 9.86 1.75 9.78
CA THR A 21 10.76 0.59 9.74
C THR A 21 10.50 -0.30 8.52
N THR A 22 11.33 -1.33 8.32
CA THR A 22 10.99 -2.45 7.44
C THR A 22 9.76 -3.19 7.96
N VAL A 23 9.10 -3.94 7.07
CA VAL A 23 7.99 -4.82 7.45
C VAL A 23 8.54 -6.00 8.25
N ILE A 24 7.90 -6.34 9.37
CA ILE A 24 8.27 -7.45 10.25
C ILE A 24 7.06 -8.37 10.49
N PRO A 25 7.28 -9.64 10.91
CA PRO A 25 6.18 -10.47 11.36
C PRO A 25 5.65 -10.01 12.74
N ARG A 26 4.37 -10.26 13.03
CA ARG A 26 3.69 -9.73 14.22
C ARG A 26 4.33 -10.17 15.54
N HIS A 27 4.86 -11.38 15.61
CA HIS A 27 5.49 -11.91 16.81
C HIS A 27 6.80 -11.18 17.20
N GLU A 28 7.42 -10.45 16.27
CA GLU A 28 8.61 -9.64 16.52
C GLU A 28 8.29 -8.22 16.98
N LEU A 29 7.02 -7.79 16.89
CA LEU A 29 6.61 -6.39 17.08
C LEU A 29 7.04 -5.82 18.43
N ASP A 30 6.79 -6.54 19.52
CA ASP A 30 7.08 -6.01 20.86
C ASP A 30 8.60 -5.87 21.08
N SER A 31 9.39 -6.84 20.63
CA SER A 31 10.86 -6.80 20.68
C SER A 31 11.41 -5.62 19.86
N VAL A 32 10.93 -5.44 18.63
CA VAL A 32 11.34 -4.31 17.79
C VAL A 32 10.93 -2.98 18.43
N ALA A 33 9.70 -2.84 18.91
CA ALA A 33 9.20 -1.61 19.49
C ALA A 33 9.90 -1.21 20.81
N GLU A 34 10.39 -2.17 21.58
CA GLU A 34 11.22 -1.92 22.77
C GLU A 34 12.62 -1.40 22.41
N GLY A 35 13.18 -1.83 21.27
CA GLY A 35 14.50 -1.40 20.79
C GLY A 35 14.54 -0.03 20.10
N LEU A 36 13.38 0.59 19.84
CA LEU A 36 13.31 1.88 19.13
C LEU A 36 13.53 3.08 20.08
N ASP A 37 14.24 4.09 19.56
CA ASP A 37 14.45 5.36 20.26
C ASP A 37 13.12 6.11 20.47
N ARG A 38 12.69 6.22 21.73
CA ARG A 38 11.43 6.86 22.12
C ARG A 38 11.44 8.39 22.06
N VAL A 39 12.56 9.02 21.71
CA VAL A 39 12.57 10.47 21.40
C VAL A 39 11.80 10.75 20.10
N LYS A 40 11.66 9.75 19.23
CA LYS A 40 11.06 9.88 17.91
C LYS A 40 9.77 9.08 17.80
N THR A 41 8.94 9.47 16.84
CA THR A 41 7.78 8.67 16.44
C THR A 41 8.18 7.67 15.37
N TRP A 42 7.82 6.40 15.58
CA TRP A 42 8.06 5.32 14.63
C TRP A 42 6.75 4.69 14.17
N ILE A 43 6.73 4.26 12.92
CA ILE A 43 5.72 3.38 12.37
C ILE A 43 6.40 2.04 12.09
N VAL A 44 5.81 0.97 12.62
CA VAL A 44 6.28 -0.41 12.45
C VAL A 44 5.22 -1.18 11.67
N PRO A 45 5.36 -1.31 10.33
CA PRO A 45 4.46 -2.10 9.52
C PRO A 45 4.65 -3.60 9.79
N VAL A 46 3.55 -4.34 9.76
CA VAL A 46 3.52 -5.76 10.08
C VAL A 46 2.71 -6.51 9.04
N HIS A 47 3.20 -7.70 8.68
CA HIS A 47 2.50 -8.60 7.78
C HIS A 47 2.74 -10.06 8.18
N ASP A 48 1.66 -10.81 8.34
CA ASP A 48 1.65 -12.24 8.63
C ASP A 48 0.43 -12.92 7.98
N GLU A 49 0.13 -14.17 8.37
CA GLU A 49 -1.05 -14.90 7.92
C GLU A 49 -2.40 -14.23 8.26
N LEU A 50 -2.43 -13.29 9.22
CA LEU A 50 -3.61 -12.53 9.59
C LEU A 50 -3.74 -11.24 8.77
N GLY A 51 -2.78 -10.95 7.90
CA GLY A 51 -2.80 -9.82 6.96
C GLY A 51 -1.94 -8.64 7.38
N TRP A 52 -2.27 -7.47 6.83
CA TRP A 52 -1.52 -6.23 7.03
C TRP A 52 -1.99 -5.46 8.26
N ALA A 53 -1.03 -5.02 9.07
CA ALA A 53 -1.25 -4.24 10.27
C ALA A 53 -0.07 -3.31 10.54
N PHE A 54 -0.16 -2.43 11.53
CA PHE A 54 0.99 -1.65 11.96
C PHE A 54 0.88 -1.20 13.42
N ALA A 55 2.00 -0.78 13.98
CA ALA A 55 2.03 -0.04 15.23
C ALA A 55 2.64 1.35 15.03
N ALA A 56 2.08 2.34 15.73
CA ALA A 56 2.70 3.64 15.91
C ALA A 56 3.33 3.69 17.31
N VAL A 57 4.63 3.88 17.37
CA VAL A 57 5.42 3.98 18.59
C VAL A 57 5.70 5.46 18.82
N TYR A 58 5.01 6.04 19.79
CA TYR A 58 5.17 7.41 20.23
C TYR A 58 6.09 7.48 21.47
N PRO A 59 6.57 8.67 21.85
CA PRO A 59 7.29 8.87 23.10
C PRO A 59 6.51 8.45 24.35
N ASP A 60 5.18 8.57 24.31
CA ASP A 60 4.26 8.33 25.43
C ASP A 60 3.55 6.96 25.38
N GLY A 61 3.64 6.22 24.28
CA GLY A 61 2.93 4.95 24.16
C GLY A 61 3.11 4.23 22.83
N ILE A 62 2.47 3.05 22.72
CA ILE A 62 2.41 2.27 21.48
C ILE A 62 0.95 2.05 21.12
N HIS A 63 0.53 2.51 19.95
CA HIS A 63 -0.81 2.27 19.41
C HIS A 63 -0.74 1.21 18.33
N LYS A 64 -1.59 0.19 18.44
CA LYS A 64 -1.64 -0.96 17.52
C LYS A 64 -2.89 -0.86 16.66
N TYR A 65 -2.75 -0.96 15.33
CA TYR A 65 -3.81 -0.77 14.34
C TYR A 65 -3.95 -2.01 13.45
N ASN A 66 -5.19 -2.43 13.20
CA ASN A 66 -5.52 -3.67 12.48
C ASN A 66 -4.84 -4.92 13.08
N MET A 67 -4.49 -4.85 14.36
CA MET A 67 -3.78 -5.91 15.10
C MET A 67 -4.72 -6.87 15.84
N SER A 68 -6.02 -6.81 15.56
CA SER A 68 -7.03 -7.57 16.28
C SER A 68 -6.81 -9.08 16.10
N ASP A 69 -6.27 -9.73 17.12
CA ASP A 69 -6.52 -11.15 17.35
C ASP A 69 -7.89 -11.23 18.06
N PRO A 70 -8.93 -11.84 17.46
CA PRO A 70 -10.24 -11.99 18.10
C PRO A 70 -10.20 -12.74 19.45
N ARG A 71 -9.04 -13.27 19.87
CA ARG A 71 -8.84 -14.02 21.13
C ARG A 71 -8.17 -13.23 22.26
N LEU A 72 -7.66 -12.02 22.01
CA LEU A 72 -6.74 -11.32 22.94
C LEU A 72 -7.18 -9.90 23.38
N GLU A 73 -8.47 -9.60 23.37
CA GLU A 73 -9.01 -8.31 23.86
C GLU A 73 -8.88 -8.15 25.40
N THR A 74 -7.67 -7.93 25.90
CA THR A 74 -7.43 -7.53 27.31
C THR A 74 -6.38 -6.43 27.49
N GLY A 75 -5.88 -5.80 26.41
CA GLY A 75 -4.87 -4.75 26.47
C GLY A 75 -5.43 -3.33 26.33
N ARG A 76 -5.00 -2.42 27.22
CA ARG A 76 -5.39 -0.99 27.32
C ARG A 76 -5.03 -0.07 26.13
N SER A 77 -4.51 -0.61 25.02
CA SER A 77 -3.91 0.19 23.92
C SER A 77 -4.30 -0.25 22.50
N ALA A 78 -5.36 -1.06 22.37
CA ALA A 78 -5.91 -1.41 21.07
C ALA A 78 -6.89 -0.31 20.64
N CYS A 79 -6.69 0.32 19.48
CA CYS A 79 -7.75 1.05 18.78
C CYS A 79 -8.54 -0.01 17.99
N PRO A 80 -9.72 -0.44 18.44
CA PRO A 80 -10.44 -1.51 17.77
C PRO A 80 -11.05 -0.93 16.50
N ARG A 81 -10.64 -1.46 15.35
CA ARG A 81 -11.45 -1.37 14.14
C ARG A 81 -12.49 -2.47 14.13
N SER A 82 -13.68 -2.16 13.62
CA SER A 82 -14.73 -3.14 13.36
C SER A 82 -14.20 -4.21 12.39
N GLN A 83 -14.24 -5.45 12.84
CA GLN A 83 -13.55 -6.62 12.26
C GLN A 83 -14.23 -7.21 11.00
N SER A 84 -14.76 -6.38 10.09
CA SER A 84 -15.56 -6.86 8.94
C SER A 84 -15.09 -6.40 7.56
N TRP A 85 -13.82 -6.01 7.42
CA TRP A 85 -13.30 -5.56 6.13
C TRP A 85 -12.68 -6.71 5.34
N ASP A 86 -12.85 -6.64 4.02
CA ASP A 86 -12.33 -7.63 3.10
C ASP A 86 -10.80 -7.73 3.25
N ALA A 87 -10.27 -8.95 3.34
CA ALA A 87 -8.86 -9.19 3.58
C ALA A 87 -7.96 -8.55 2.50
N GLU A 88 -8.53 -8.33 1.32
CA GLU A 88 -7.88 -7.72 0.17
C GLU A 88 -7.48 -6.25 0.40
N ASP A 89 -8.23 -5.51 1.24
CA ASP A 89 -7.99 -4.08 1.45
C ASP A 89 -7.15 -3.74 2.67
N ALA A 90 -6.85 -4.72 3.53
CA ALA A 90 -6.12 -4.49 4.77
C ALA A 90 -4.80 -3.73 4.54
N GLY A 91 -4.09 -4.05 3.46
CA GLY A 91 -2.85 -3.37 3.07
C GLY A 91 -3.08 -1.92 2.65
N VAL A 92 -4.11 -1.66 1.85
CA VAL A 92 -4.45 -0.31 1.36
C VAL A 92 -4.90 0.58 2.53
N ILE A 93 -5.74 0.05 3.41
CA ILE A 93 -6.21 0.74 4.62
C ILE A 93 -5.03 1.07 5.53
N MET A 94 -4.13 0.10 5.76
CA MET A 94 -2.91 0.32 6.53
C MET A 94 -2.09 1.49 5.96
N LEU A 95 -1.87 1.52 4.64
CA LEU A 95 -1.10 2.59 4.00
C LEU A 95 -1.77 3.96 4.13
N LEU A 96 -3.10 4.01 4.03
CA LEU A 96 -3.87 5.25 4.23
C LEU A 96 -3.65 5.80 5.64
N ASP A 97 -3.77 4.96 6.66
CA ASP A 97 -3.58 5.39 8.05
C ASP A 97 -2.15 5.79 8.34
N ILE A 98 -1.17 5.01 7.86
CA ILE A 98 0.24 5.35 8.01
C ILE A 98 0.48 6.73 7.40
N ARG A 99 -0.06 7.00 6.20
CA ARG A 99 0.09 8.32 5.57
C ARG A 99 -0.53 9.43 6.43
N LEU A 100 -1.74 9.23 6.94
CA LEU A 100 -2.41 10.24 7.77
C LEU A 100 -1.63 10.51 9.06
N ILE A 101 -1.25 9.46 9.78
CA ILE A 101 -0.49 9.54 11.03
C ILE A 101 0.86 10.19 10.79
N ALA A 102 1.55 9.82 9.71
CA ALA A 102 2.82 10.42 9.34
C ALA A 102 2.66 11.95 9.15
N ASN A 103 1.55 12.39 8.56
CA ASN A 103 1.24 13.81 8.38
C ASN A 103 0.59 14.48 9.62
N GLY A 104 0.57 13.82 10.78
CA GLY A 104 0.02 14.37 12.02
C GLY A 104 -1.51 14.35 12.11
N PHE A 105 -2.19 13.60 11.24
CA PHE A 105 -3.65 13.41 11.27
C PHE A 105 -4.02 12.11 11.99
N ALA A 106 -5.27 12.04 12.47
CA ALA A 106 -5.83 10.79 12.97
C ALA A 106 -6.02 9.78 11.83
N HIS A 107 -6.03 8.49 12.19
CA HIS A 107 -6.41 7.41 11.28
C HIS A 107 -7.86 7.57 10.80
N VAL A 108 -8.20 6.94 9.67
CA VAL A 108 -9.55 7.03 9.12
C VAL A 108 -10.53 6.26 10.00
N ALA A 109 -11.63 6.93 10.37
CA ALA A 109 -12.75 6.31 11.07
C ALA A 109 -13.52 5.35 10.13
N ASP A 110 -14.02 4.24 10.67
CA ASP A 110 -14.62 3.16 9.89
C ASP A 110 -15.84 3.65 9.06
N GLU A 111 -16.59 4.64 9.55
CA GLU A 111 -17.80 5.14 8.91
C GLU A 111 -17.54 5.85 7.59
N VAL A 112 -16.37 6.46 7.42
CA VAL A 112 -16.00 7.22 6.21
C VAL A 112 -14.99 6.47 5.34
N LEU A 113 -14.52 5.31 5.78
CA LEU A 113 -13.49 4.54 5.09
C LEU A 113 -13.97 4.10 3.70
N ASN A 114 -15.21 3.62 3.59
CA ASN A 114 -15.82 3.21 2.32
C ASN A 114 -15.84 4.31 1.27
N ASP A 115 -16.02 5.56 1.69
CA ASP A 115 -16.04 6.70 0.78
C ASP A 115 -14.62 7.11 0.36
N LYS A 116 -13.65 6.97 1.26
CA LYS A 116 -12.26 7.41 1.03
C LYS A 116 -11.43 6.37 0.28
N LEU A 117 -11.72 5.08 0.46
CA LEU A 117 -10.89 4.00 -0.03
C LEU A 117 -10.76 3.98 -1.56
N PRO A 118 -11.83 4.15 -2.37
CA PRO A 118 -11.70 4.21 -3.83
C PRO A 118 -10.80 5.37 -4.29
N HIS A 119 -10.93 6.55 -3.68
CA HIS A 119 -10.09 7.70 -4.00
C HIS A 119 -8.63 7.47 -3.62
N PHE A 120 -8.39 6.85 -2.46
CA PHE A 120 -7.04 6.53 -2.03
C PHE A 120 -6.40 5.46 -2.90
N ARG A 121 -7.13 4.43 -3.33
CA ARG A 121 -6.62 3.43 -4.29
C ARG A 121 -6.14 4.09 -5.58
N ASN A 122 -6.93 4.99 -6.15
CA ASN A 122 -6.53 5.73 -7.36
C ASN A 122 -5.28 6.57 -7.12
N ARG A 123 -5.21 7.27 -6.00
CA ARG A 123 -4.02 8.05 -5.62
C ARG A 123 -2.80 7.16 -5.45
N LEU A 124 -2.92 6.05 -4.73
CA LEU A 124 -1.85 5.08 -4.51
C LEU A 124 -1.28 4.59 -5.83
N LEU A 125 -2.14 4.23 -6.80
CA LEU A 125 -1.70 3.81 -8.13
C LEU A 125 -0.95 4.93 -8.86
N VAL A 126 -1.48 6.15 -8.87
CA VAL A 126 -0.83 7.30 -9.51
C VAL A 126 0.55 7.57 -8.89
N GLU A 127 0.64 7.56 -7.56
CA GLU A 127 1.90 7.79 -6.84
C GLU A 127 2.92 6.68 -7.08
N LEU A 128 2.48 5.42 -7.15
CA LEU A 128 3.36 4.29 -7.49
C LEU A 128 3.90 4.39 -8.91
N ILE A 129 3.03 4.69 -9.89
CA ILE A 129 3.44 4.86 -11.29
C ILE A 129 4.43 6.04 -11.41
N CYS A 130 4.18 7.13 -10.69
CA CYS A 130 5.08 8.28 -10.67
C CYS A 130 6.36 8.05 -9.84
N GLY A 131 6.40 7.01 -9.01
CA GLY A 131 7.48 6.78 -8.06
C GLY A 131 7.65 7.89 -7.02
N GLN A 132 6.58 8.65 -6.73
CA GLN A 132 6.62 9.85 -5.92
C GLN A 132 5.29 10.05 -5.18
N LEU A 133 5.34 10.45 -3.90
CA LEU A 133 4.16 10.92 -3.18
C LEU A 133 3.79 12.33 -3.65
N ASP A 134 2.49 12.59 -3.80
CA ASP A 134 1.98 13.89 -4.25
C ASP A 134 2.68 14.41 -5.52
N PRO A 135 2.66 13.63 -6.62
CA PRO A 135 3.29 14.04 -7.87
C PRO A 135 2.60 15.29 -8.40
N ASP A 136 3.38 16.19 -8.98
CA ASP A 136 2.85 17.36 -9.66
C ASP A 136 2.22 16.98 -11.02
N GLU A 137 1.44 17.89 -11.60
CA GLU A 137 0.76 17.67 -12.87
C GLU A 137 1.71 17.28 -14.02
N PRO A 138 2.90 17.90 -14.17
CA PRO A 138 3.89 17.46 -15.16
C PRO A 138 4.34 16.01 -14.98
N THR A 139 4.60 15.58 -13.75
CA THR A 139 5.01 14.20 -13.44
C THR A 139 3.90 13.21 -13.80
N VAL A 140 2.66 13.53 -13.43
CA VAL A 140 1.49 12.71 -13.79
C VAL A 140 1.30 12.63 -15.30
N ALA A 141 1.44 13.74 -16.03
CA ALA A 141 1.32 13.76 -17.49
C ALA A 141 2.42 12.92 -18.18
N ALA A 142 3.65 12.97 -17.68
CA ALA A 142 4.75 12.16 -18.18
C ALA A 142 4.51 10.66 -17.95
N ALA A 143 4.07 10.30 -16.73
CA ALA A 143 3.68 8.94 -16.38
C ALA A 143 2.53 8.42 -17.27
N ALA A 144 1.47 9.21 -17.45
CA ALA A 144 0.34 8.85 -18.31
C ALA A 144 0.78 8.60 -19.76
N LYS A 145 1.63 9.49 -20.32
CA LYS A 145 2.18 9.31 -21.66
C LYS A 145 2.99 8.01 -21.79
N HIS A 146 3.78 7.68 -20.78
CA HIS A 146 4.56 6.44 -20.76
C HIS A 146 3.65 5.20 -20.74
N VAL A 147 2.63 5.19 -19.88
CA VAL A 147 1.65 4.10 -19.81
C VAL A 147 0.89 3.93 -21.14
N THR A 148 0.42 5.02 -21.75
CA THR A 148 -0.25 4.96 -23.06
C THR A 148 0.67 4.41 -24.14
N SER A 149 1.97 4.75 -24.11
CA SER A 149 2.95 4.21 -25.04
C SER A 149 3.14 2.70 -24.88
N LEU A 150 3.17 2.19 -23.64
CA LEU A 150 3.29 0.76 -23.37
C LEU A 150 2.06 0.00 -23.88
N LEU A 151 0.86 0.48 -23.54
CA LEU A 151 -0.39 -0.13 -24.02
C LEU A 151 -0.50 -0.13 -25.54
N GLY A 152 -0.04 0.93 -26.21
CA GLY A 152 0.04 0.98 -27.67
C GLY A 152 1.00 -0.07 -28.24
N SER A 153 2.16 -0.27 -27.61
CA SER A 153 3.12 -1.30 -28.03
C SER A 153 2.62 -2.73 -27.80
N GLU A 154 1.93 -2.99 -26.70
CA GLU A 154 1.35 -4.31 -26.40
C GLU A 154 0.24 -4.67 -27.40
N GLN A 155 -0.65 -3.72 -27.71
CA GLN A 155 -1.68 -3.92 -28.74
C GLN A 155 -1.10 -4.16 -30.13
N GLN A 156 0.01 -3.50 -30.46
CA GLN A 156 0.69 -3.71 -31.74
C GLN A 156 1.32 -5.09 -31.83
N VAL A 157 1.96 -5.57 -30.76
CA VAL A 157 2.52 -6.92 -30.67
C VAL A 157 1.42 -7.98 -30.81
N ASP A 158 0.31 -7.82 -30.09
CA ASP A 158 -0.83 -8.75 -30.19
C ASP A 158 -1.45 -8.78 -31.59
N SER A 159 -1.51 -7.62 -32.27
CA SER A 159 -1.97 -7.54 -33.65
C SER A 159 -1.02 -8.22 -34.65
N GLU A 160 0.29 -8.09 -34.46
CA GLU A 160 1.29 -8.74 -35.33
C GLU A 160 1.27 -10.27 -35.15
N TYR A 161 1.16 -10.77 -33.91
CA TYR A 161 1.00 -12.20 -33.64
C TYR A 161 -0.32 -12.76 -34.19
N PHE A 162 -1.41 -12.01 -34.07
CA PHE A 162 -2.71 -12.41 -34.63
C PHE A 162 -2.68 -12.49 -36.17
N LEU A 163 -2.05 -11.52 -36.83
CA LEU A 163 -1.91 -11.50 -38.29
C LEU A 163 -0.98 -12.62 -38.79
N ALA A 164 0.13 -12.89 -38.09
CA ALA A 164 1.00 -14.03 -38.39
C ALA A 164 0.26 -15.37 -38.26
N ALA A 165 -0.50 -15.57 -37.18
CA ALA A 165 -1.28 -16.79 -36.97
C ALA A 165 -2.42 -16.95 -37.99
N LEU A 166 -2.99 -15.86 -38.49
CA LEU A 166 -3.96 -15.87 -39.60
C LEU A 166 -3.30 -16.23 -40.94
N GLY A 167 -2.09 -15.71 -41.20
CA GLY A 167 -1.29 -16.04 -42.38
C GLY A 167 -0.97 -17.52 -42.46
N ASP A 168 -0.43 -18.10 -41.39
CA ASP A 168 -0.08 -19.53 -41.31
C ASP A 168 -1.30 -20.45 -41.50
N ARG A 169 -2.47 -20.05 -40.99
CA ARG A 169 -3.72 -20.81 -41.15
C ARG A 169 -4.29 -20.76 -42.56
N LEU A 170 -4.07 -19.66 -43.28
CA LEU A 170 -4.49 -19.55 -44.68
C LEU A 170 -3.58 -20.39 -45.57
N GLU A 171 -2.26 -20.37 -45.35
CA GLU A 171 -1.33 -21.20 -46.12
C GLU A 171 -1.57 -22.71 -45.92
N GLN A 172 -1.89 -23.15 -44.69
CA GLN A 172 -2.27 -24.55 -44.43
C GLN A 172 -3.61 -24.99 -45.03
N SER A 173 -4.45 -24.07 -45.51
CA SER A 173 -5.76 -24.38 -46.10
C SER A 173 -5.72 -24.58 -47.63
N TYR A 174 -4.57 -24.31 -48.25
CA TYR A 174 -4.34 -24.42 -49.69
C TYR A 174 -3.43 -25.61 -50.09
N GLU A 175 -3.03 -26.46 -49.14
CA GLU A 175 -2.39 -27.78 -49.37
C GLU A 175 -3.40 -28.92 -49.22
#